data_AF-A0A2E4S5A7-F1
#
_entry.id   AF-A0A2E4S5A7-F1
#
_cell.length_a   1.000
_cell.length_b   1.000
_cell.length_c   1.000
_cell.angle_alpha   90.00
_cell.angle_beta   90.00
_cell.angle_gamma   90.00
#
_symmetry.space_group_name_H-M   'P 1'
#
loop_
_entity.id
_entity.type
_entity.pdbx_description
1 polymer ?
#
loop_
_entity_poly.entity_id
_entity_poly.type
_entity_poly.pdbx_seq_one_letter_code
_entity_poly.pdbx_strand_id
1 'polypeptide(L)'
;MLLVPVWPASAQPPVKLVNLTADWCVSCRVFEPKLSRALESVTNEDVELVTIDLTHLRSGDESRQATIDASKALLRMHHAEYIWDWYGGYTGMAVLIAADTGEPISCVDSRHTIEMIEARLQLSGILARRAAPGRRRPDGADCPAPLR
;
A
#
# COMPACT_ATOMS: atom_id res chain seq x y z
N MET A 1 -23.56 39.55 7.03
CA MET A 1 -23.32 38.19 6.51
C MET A 1 -21.84 38.04 6.23
N LEU A 2 -21.12 37.33 7.10
CA LEU A 2 -19.70 36.99 6.89
C LEU A 2 -19.65 35.71 6.06
N LEU A 3 -19.13 35.79 4.83
CA LEU A 3 -18.82 34.65 3.99
C LEU A 3 -17.60 33.93 4.60
N VAL A 4 -17.82 32.78 5.20
CA VAL A 4 -16.74 31.87 5.61
C VAL A 4 -16.21 31.19 4.35
N PRO A 5 -14.93 31.37 3.98
CA PRO A 5 -14.35 30.63 2.88
C PRO A 5 -14.25 29.16 3.27
N VAL A 6 -15.02 28.30 2.58
CA VAL A 6 -14.85 26.86 2.66
C VAL A 6 -13.59 26.53 1.86
N TRP A 7 -12.46 26.37 2.55
CA TRP A 7 -11.29 25.82 1.89
C TRP A 7 -11.60 24.39 1.46
N PRO A 8 -11.35 24.02 0.19
CA PRO A 8 -11.42 22.62 -0.18
C PRO A 8 -10.44 21.88 0.72
N ALA A 9 -10.95 20.94 1.52
CA ALA A 9 -10.08 19.96 2.15
C ALA A 9 -9.19 19.42 1.04
N SER A 10 -7.86 19.51 1.21
CA SER A 10 -6.93 18.83 0.32
C SER A 10 -7.40 17.37 0.29
N ALA A 11 -8.01 16.95 -0.81
CA ALA A 11 -8.58 15.62 -0.91
C ALA A 11 -7.37 14.68 -0.91
N GLN A 12 -7.07 14.12 0.26
CA GLN A 12 -6.05 13.08 0.37
C GLN A 12 -6.42 11.97 -0.62
N PRO A 13 -5.43 11.34 -1.26
CA PRO A 13 -5.71 10.25 -2.19
C PRO A 13 -6.58 9.21 -1.50
N PRO A 14 -7.66 8.73 -2.11
CA PRO A 14 -8.59 7.81 -1.45
C PRO A 14 -7.94 6.46 -1.14
N VAL A 15 -6.84 6.13 -1.81
CA VAL A 15 -6.11 4.87 -1.67
C VAL A 15 -4.65 5.17 -1.36
N LYS A 16 -4.07 4.38 -0.46
CA LYS A 16 -2.63 4.27 -0.29
C LYS A 16 -2.18 2.90 -0.78
N LEU A 17 -1.08 2.86 -1.52
CA LEU A 17 -0.43 1.63 -1.96
C LEU A 17 0.84 1.44 -1.12
N VAL A 18 0.78 0.48 -0.19
CA VAL A 18 1.90 0.16 0.70
C VAL A 18 2.78 -0.88 0.02
N ASN A 19 3.91 -0.45 -0.54
CA ASN A 19 4.86 -1.29 -1.25
C ASN A 19 5.91 -1.86 -0.28
N LEU A 20 6.01 -3.18 -0.18
CA LEU A 20 7.01 -3.87 0.62
C LEU A 20 8.17 -4.30 -0.31
N THR A 21 9.35 -3.70 -0.15
CA THR A 21 10.50 -3.94 -1.05
C THR A 21 11.81 -4.21 -0.31
N ALA A 22 12.82 -4.67 -1.02
CA ALA A 22 14.21 -4.76 -0.59
C ALA A 22 15.17 -4.96 -1.78
N ASP A 23 16.42 -4.50 -1.69
CA ASP A 23 17.40 -4.64 -2.79
C ASP A 23 17.78 -6.11 -3.09
N TRP A 24 17.75 -6.97 -2.07
CA TRP A 24 18.06 -8.39 -2.20
C TRP A 24 16.87 -9.23 -2.68
N CYS A 25 15.71 -8.61 -2.90
CA CYS A 25 14.46 -9.27 -3.24
C CYS A 25 14.39 -9.62 -4.73
N VAL A 26 14.43 -10.91 -5.05
CA VAL A 26 14.33 -11.39 -6.45
C VAL A 26 12.96 -11.09 -7.06
N SER A 27 11.87 -11.24 -6.29
CA SER A 27 10.51 -10.92 -6.76
C SER A 27 10.34 -9.43 -7.08
N CYS A 28 11.04 -8.54 -6.37
CA CYS A 28 10.97 -7.10 -6.55
C CYS A 28 11.48 -6.69 -7.93
N ARG A 29 12.56 -7.32 -8.41
CA ARG A 29 13.08 -7.11 -9.78
C ARG A 29 12.07 -7.38 -10.89
N VAL A 30 11.07 -8.23 -10.63
CA VAL A 30 9.97 -8.52 -11.57
C VAL A 30 8.76 -7.63 -11.32
N PHE A 31 8.44 -7.37 -10.05
CA PHE A 31 7.25 -6.65 -9.64
C PHE A 31 7.36 -5.13 -9.84
N GLU A 32 8.46 -4.53 -9.43
CA GLU A 32 8.61 -3.07 -9.39
C GLU A 32 8.52 -2.39 -10.77
N PRO A 33 9.09 -2.94 -11.86
CA PRO A 33 8.91 -2.35 -13.19
C PRO A 33 7.43 -2.33 -13.62
N LYS A 34 6.69 -3.40 -13.30
CA LYS A 34 5.25 -3.49 -13.60
C LYS A 34 4.44 -2.52 -12.75
N LEU A 35 4.76 -2.42 -11.46
CA LEU A 35 4.12 -1.48 -10.55
C LEU A 35 4.37 -0.04 -10.99
N SER A 36 5.62 0.32 -11.29
CA SER A 36 5.99 1.65 -11.78
C SER A 36 5.21 2.00 -13.05
N ARG A 37 5.13 1.07 -14.01
CA ARG A 37 4.39 1.30 -15.25
C ARG A 37 2.89 1.47 -15.01
N ALA A 38 2.30 0.68 -14.13
CA ALA A 38 0.88 0.81 -13.78
C ALA A 38 0.59 2.12 -13.03
N LEU A 39 1.52 2.61 -12.19
CA LEU A 39 1.37 3.88 -11.48
C LEU A 39 1.38 5.09 -12.42
N GLU A 40 1.93 4.98 -13.64
CA GLU A 40 1.82 6.03 -14.66
C GLU A 40 0.37 6.25 -15.13
N SER A 41 -0.55 5.31 -14.87
CA SER A 41 -1.98 5.43 -15.20
C SER A 41 -2.80 6.21 -14.18
N VAL A 42 -2.21 6.54 -13.03
CA VAL A 42 -2.87 7.24 -11.91
C VAL A 42 -2.04 8.46 -11.50
N THR A 43 -2.68 9.40 -10.80
CA THR A 43 -1.98 10.56 -10.25
C THR A 43 -1.70 10.40 -8.76
N ASN A 44 -0.86 11.28 -8.22
CA ASN A 44 -0.68 11.39 -6.77
C ASN A 44 -1.95 11.86 -6.04
N GLU A 45 -2.99 12.31 -6.74
CA GLU A 45 -4.32 12.60 -6.16
C GLU A 45 -5.21 11.36 -6.12
N ASP A 46 -4.89 10.32 -6.90
CA ASP A 46 -5.62 9.06 -6.94
C ASP A 46 -5.05 8.04 -5.96
N VAL A 47 -3.72 7.95 -5.88
CA VAL A 47 -3.00 6.95 -5.08
C VAL A 47 -1.76 7.56 -4.43
N GLU A 48 -1.62 7.38 -3.12
CA GLU A 48 -0.37 7.67 -2.40
C GLU A 48 0.50 6.40 -2.34
N LEU A 49 1.73 6.47 -2.85
CA LEU A 49 2.70 5.37 -2.69
C LEU A 49 3.42 5.48 -1.35
N VAL A 50 3.30 4.45 -0.51
CA VAL A 50 4.01 4.32 0.76
C VAL A 50 5.00 3.17 0.66
N THR A 51 6.29 3.48 0.59
CA THR A 51 7.34 2.45 0.46
C THR A 51 7.87 2.03 1.83
N ILE A 52 7.79 0.74 2.13
CA ILE A 52 8.44 0.10 3.26
C ILE A 52 9.67 -0.64 2.73
N ASP A 53 10.85 -0.06 2.94
CA ASP A 53 12.13 -0.66 2.53
C ASP A 53 12.68 -1.58 3.62
N LEU A 54 12.73 -2.86 3.29
CA LEU A 54 13.17 -3.95 4.16
C LEU A 54 14.59 -4.42 3.84
N THR A 55 15.36 -3.67 3.03
CA THR A 55 16.74 -4.00 2.63
C THR A 55 17.61 -4.39 3.82
N HIS A 56 17.48 -3.64 4.91
CA HIS A 56 18.28 -3.80 6.11
C HIS A 56 17.81 -4.90 7.08
N LEU A 57 16.73 -5.64 6.78
CA LEU A 57 16.33 -6.80 7.59
C LEU A 57 17.37 -7.94 7.59
N ARG A 58 18.26 -7.96 6.60
CA ARG A 58 19.37 -8.91 6.47
C ARG A 58 20.72 -8.34 6.95
N SER A 59 20.72 -7.15 7.54
CA SER A 59 21.91 -6.52 8.12
C SER A 59 22.16 -7.02 9.56
N GLY A 60 23.15 -6.43 10.25
CA GLY A 60 23.41 -6.72 11.67
C GLY A 60 22.24 -6.34 12.58
N ASP A 61 22.23 -6.88 13.81
CA ASP A 61 21.07 -6.81 14.73
C ASP A 61 20.53 -5.40 14.97
N GLU A 62 21.41 -4.42 15.17
CA GLU A 62 21.02 -3.02 15.37
C GLU A 62 20.29 -2.44 14.15
N SER A 63 20.86 -2.62 12.96
CA SER A 63 20.28 -2.14 11.71
C SER A 63 18.95 -2.83 11.40
N ARG A 64 18.89 -4.15 11.63
CA ARG A 64 17.65 -4.92 11.50
C ARG A 64 16.56 -4.38 12.44
N GLN A 65 16.89 -4.15 13.71
CA GLN A 65 15.92 -3.65 14.69
C GLN A 65 15.44 -2.24 14.34
N ALA A 66 16.36 -1.35 13.93
CA ALA A 66 15.99 -0.01 13.46
C ALA A 66 15.04 -0.04 12.26
N THR A 67 15.25 -0.96 11.30
CA THR A 67 14.33 -1.14 10.16
C THR A 67 12.96 -1.62 10.59
N ILE A 68 12.88 -2.56 11.53
CA ILE A 68 11.60 -3.02 12.09
C ILE A 68 10.85 -1.87 12.74
N ASP A 69 11.53 -1.09 13.59
CA ASP A 69 10.91 0.00 14.35
C ASP A 69 10.46 1.14 13.42
N ALA A 70 11.29 1.52 12.45
CA ALA A 70 10.95 2.52 11.44
C ALA A 70 9.77 2.07 10.56
N SER A 71 9.77 0.81 10.11
CA SER A 71 8.68 0.26 9.28
C SER A 71 7.36 0.25 10.03
N LYS A 72 7.35 -0.21 11.29
CA LYS A 72 6.15 -0.20 12.14
C LYS A 72 5.65 1.23 12.39
N ALA A 73 6.56 2.15 12.70
CA ALA A 73 6.21 3.55 12.93
C ALA A 73 5.56 4.18 11.68
N LEU A 74 6.14 3.95 10.50
CA LEU A 74 5.59 4.43 9.23
C LEU A 74 4.20 3.81 8.97
N LEU A 75 4.05 2.49 9.09
CA LEU A 75 2.75 1.83 8.92
C LEU A 75 1.68 2.35 9.89
N ARG A 76 2.06 2.66 11.14
CA ARG A 76 1.16 3.24 12.13
C ARG A 76 0.65 4.63 11.72
N MET A 77 1.48 5.46 11.10
CA MET A 77 1.05 6.77 10.56
C MET A 77 -0.03 6.65 9.49
N HIS A 78 -0.13 5.49 8.83
CA HIS A 78 -1.14 5.20 7.82
C HIS A 78 -2.26 4.26 8.32
N HIS A 79 -2.41 4.08 9.64
CA HIS A 79 -3.40 3.17 10.25
C HIS A 79 -3.28 1.71 9.76
N ALA A 80 -2.06 1.30 9.39
CA ALA A 80 -1.78 0.04 8.71
C ALA A 80 -0.76 -0.83 9.45
N GLU A 81 -0.62 -0.68 10.77
CA GLU A 81 0.36 -1.44 11.57
C GLU A 81 0.18 -2.96 11.44
N TYR A 82 -1.05 -3.44 11.20
CA TYR A 82 -1.35 -4.86 10.95
C TYR A 82 -0.63 -5.44 9.72
N ILE A 83 -0.24 -4.60 8.74
CA ILE A 83 0.55 -5.03 7.58
C ILE A 83 1.90 -5.59 8.05
N TRP A 84 2.47 -5.05 9.12
CA TRP A 84 3.70 -5.60 9.68
C TRP A 84 3.48 -7.02 10.21
N ASP A 85 2.40 -7.23 10.96
CA ASP A 85 2.12 -8.53 11.56
C ASP A 85 1.83 -9.59 10.49
N TRP A 86 1.14 -9.21 9.41
CA TRP A 86 0.83 -10.11 8.31
C TRP A 86 2.01 -10.31 7.34
N TYR A 87 2.76 -9.24 7.05
CA TYR A 87 3.67 -9.19 5.90
C TYR A 87 5.05 -8.58 6.18
N GLY A 88 5.43 -8.31 7.44
CA GLY A 88 6.72 -7.66 7.80
C GLY A 88 8.00 -8.42 7.43
N GLY A 89 7.89 -9.60 6.80
CA GLY A 89 8.98 -10.35 6.18
C GLY A 89 8.77 -10.69 4.70
N TYR A 90 7.68 -10.23 4.09
CA TYR A 90 7.40 -10.37 2.66
C TYR A 90 7.89 -9.14 1.90
N THR A 91 8.44 -9.37 0.71
CA THR A 91 8.90 -8.32 -0.22
C THR A 91 8.44 -8.66 -1.65
N GLY A 92 8.27 -7.64 -2.49
CA GLY A 92 7.83 -7.81 -3.88
C GLY A 92 6.32 -7.91 -4.00
N MET A 93 5.61 -7.23 -3.12
CA MET A 93 4.15 -7.07 -3.13
C MET A 93 3.78 -5.68 -2.63
N ALA A 94 2.57 -5.24 -2.97
CA ALA A 94 1.97 -4.06 -2.38
C ALA A 94 0.54 -4.30 -1.93
N VAL A 95 0.16 -3.66 -0.82
CA VAL A 95 -1.19 -3.70 -0.25
C VAL A 95 -1.88 -2.38 -0.56
N LEU A 96 -3.05 -2.43 -1.17
CA LEU A 96 -3.92 -1.27 -1.37
C LEU A 96 -4.81 -1.13 -0.14
N ILE A 97 -4.76 0.02 0.53
CA ILE A 97 -5.55 0.33 1.72
C ILE A 97 -6.39 1.60 1.50
N ALA A 98 -7.52 1.69 2.19
CA ALA A 98 -8.30 2.93 2.22
C ALA A 98 -7.56 4.00 3.03
N ALA A 99 -7.42 5.20 2.48
CA ALA A 99 -6.62 6.25 3.13
C ALA A 99 -7.21 6.78 4.44
N ASP A 100 -8.53 6.71 4.58
CA ASP A 100 -9.30 7.24 5.71
C ASP A 100 -9.24 6.35 6.97
N THR A 101 -9.07 5.05 6.80
CA THR A 101 -9.22 4.04 7.86
C THR A 101 -8.05 3.08 7.94
N GLY A 102 -7.21 3.03 6.90
CA GLY A 102 -6.14 2.06 6.76
C GLY A 102 -6.61 0.63 6.47
N GLU A 103 -7.91 0.40 6.27
CA GLU A 103 -8.43 -0.95 6.04
C GLU A 103 -7.93 -1.54 4.72
N PRO A 104 -7.70 -2.87 4.65
CA PRO A 104 -7.19 -3.50 3.45
C PRO A 104 -8.30 -3.59 2.38
N ILE A 105 -7.97 -3.18 1.16
CA ILE A 105 -8.83 -3.29 -0.02
C ILE A 105 -8.39 -4.49 -0.87
N SER A 106 -7.13 -4.51 -1.31
CA SER A 106 -6.60 -5.54 -2.21
C SER A 106 -5.08 -5.61 -2.14
N CYS A 107 -4.46 -6.53 -2.89
CA CYS A 107 -3.01 -6.64 -3.02
C CYS A 107 -2.59 -6.88 -4.47
N VAL A 108 -1.36 -6.53 -4.78
CA VAL A 108 -0.67 -6.83 -6.04
C VAL A 108 0.72 -7.39 -5.73
N ASP A 109 1.25 -8.21 -6.63
CA ASP A 109 2.57 -8.83 -6.51
C ASP A 109 3.12 -9.21 -7.90
N SER A 110 4.26 -9.90 -7.93
CA SER A 110 4.93 -10.31 -9.17
C SER A 110 4.10 -11.17 -10.13
N ARG A 111 3.04 -11.84 -9.66
CA ARG A 111 2.14 -12.70 -10.45
C ARG A 111 1.18 -11.88 -11.32
N HIS A 112 0.99 -10.60 -11.00
CA HIS A 112 0.10 -9.71 -11.71
C HIS A 112 0.75 -9.15 -12.99
N THR A 113 -0.06 -8.93 -14.02
CA THR A 113 0.34 -8.11 -15.19
C THR A 113 0.13 -6.63 -14.89
N ILE A 114 0.62 -5.75 -15.76
CA ILE A 114 0.44 -4.30 -15.62
C ILE A 114 -1.05 -3.96 -15.62
N GLU A 115 -1.82 -4.51 -16.57
CA GLU A 115 -3.26 -4.28 -16.71
C GLU A 115 -4.03 -4.77 -15.47
N MET A 116 -3.60 -5.88 -14.87
CA MET A 116 -4.19 -6.39 -13.63
C MET A 116 -3.90 -5.47 -12.42
N ILE A 117 -2.74 -4.81 -12.40
CA ILE A 117 -2.37 -3.84 -11.37
C ILE A 117 -3.21 -2.56 -11.56
N GLU A 118 -3.30 -2.04 -12.79
CA GLU A 118 -4.12 -0.87 -13.13
C GLU A 118 -5.59 -1.09 -12.77
N ALA A 119 -6.16 -2.24 -13.13
CA ALA A 119 -7.52 -2.61 -12.78
C ALA A 119 -7.74 -2.64 -11.25
N ARG A 120 -6.75 -3.10 -10.48
CA ARG A 120 -6.81 -3.11 -9.00
C ARG A 120 -6.69 -1.71 -8.41
N LEU A 121 -5.84 -0.85 -8.96
CA LEU A 121 -5.74 0.56 -8.56
C LEU A 121 -7.10 1.25 -8.76
N GLN A 122 -7.68 1.10 -9.95
CA GLN A 122 -8.96 1.70 -10.29
C GLN A 122 -10.10 1.18 -9.39
N LEU A 123 -10.22 -0.15 -9.25
CA LEU A 123 -11.24 -0.75 -8.39
C LEU A 123 -11.10 -0.29 -6.94
N SER A 124 -9.87 -0.21 -6.44
CA SER A 124 -9.62 0.24 -5.07
C SER A 124 -10.04 1.69 -4.86
N GLY A 125 -9.76 2.56 -5.83
CA GLY A 125 -10.23 3.95 -5.81
C GLY A 125 -11.75 4.06 -5.83
N ILE A 126 -12.44 3.18 -6.56
CA ILE A 126 -13.91 3.12 -6.56
C ILE A 126 -14.43 2.68 -5.18
N LEU A 127 -13.87 1.61 -4.60
CA LEU A 127 -14.30 1.07 -3.31
C LEU A 127 -14.04 2.06 -2.17
N ALA A 128 -12.86 2.68 -2.13
CA ALA A 128 -12.50 3.71 -1.16
C ALA A 128 -13.49 4.89 -1.16
N ARG A 129 -13.94 5.33 -2.34
CA ARG A 129 -14.86 6.48 -2.48
C ARG A 129 -16.33 6.14 -2.26
N ARG A 130 -16.76 4.92 -2.59
CA ARG A 130 -18.19 4.58 -2.71
C ARG A 130 -18.69 3.55 -1.70
N ALA A 131 -17.83 2.66 -1.21
CA ALA A 131 -18.22 1.66 -0.23
C ALA A 131 -17.96 2.19 1.19
N ALA A 132 -18.85 1.82 2.12
CA ALA A 132 -18.68 2.16 3.53
C ALA A 132 -17.47 1.44 4.14
N PRO A 133 -16.81 2.03 5.15
CA PRO A 133 -15.80 1.34 5.95
C PRO A 133 -16.27 -0.05 6.40
N GLY A 134 -15.38 -1.05 6.32
CA GLY A 134 -15.66 -2.46 6.61
C GLY A 134 -16.31 -3.24 5.46
N ARG A 135 -16.60 -2.58 4.33
CA ARG A 135 -17.22 -3.20 3.13
C ARG A 135 -16.39 -3.01 1.86
N ARG A 136 -15.13 -2.60 2.00
CA ARG A 136 -14.26 -2.24 0.87
C ARG A 136 -13.37 -3.37 0.38
N ARG A 137 -13.36 -4.49 1.08
CA ARG A 137 -12.66 -5.71 0.63
C ARG A 137 -13.60 -6.51 -0.28
N PRO A 138 -13.29 -6.69 -1.58
CA PRO A 138 -14.07 -7.56 -2.45
C PRO A 138 -13.90 -9.03 -2.03
N ASP A 139 -14.94 -9.83 -2.24
CA ASP A 139 -14.86 -11.28 -2.03
C ASP A 139 -13.74 -11.87 -2.90
N GLY A 140 -12.87 -12.68 -2.28
CA GLY A 140 -11.72 -13.27 -2.96
C GLY A 140 -10.48 -12.36 -3.09
N ALA A 141 -10.40 -11.23 -2.38
CA ALA A 141 -9.23 -10.33 -2.42
C ALA A 141 -7.90 -11.09 -2.24
N ASP A 142 -7.14 -11.16 -3.35
CA ASP A 142 -6.00 -12.04 -3.67
C ASP A 142 -4.71 -11.79 -2.89
N CYS A 143 -4.81 -11.17 -1.71
CA CYS A 143 -3.66 -11.00 -0.84
C CYS A 143 -3.12 -12.37 -0.44
N PRO A 144 -1.78 -12.57 -0.46
CA PRO A 144 -1.16 -13.77 0.09
C PRO A 144 -1.64 -14.03 1.52
N ALA A 145 -1.67 -15.30 1.92
CA ALA A 145 -1.95 -15.66 3.31
C ALA A 145 -0.95 -14.93 4.23
N PRO A 146 -1.41 -14.33 5.35
CA PRO A 146 -0.51 -13.75 6.35
C PRO A 146 0.55 -14.75 6.83
N LEU A 147 1.74 -14.26 7.21
CA LEU A 147 2.81 -15.09 7.78
C LEU A 147 2.43 -15.74 9.12
N ARG A 148 1.46 -15.17 9.84
CA ARG A 148 1.01 -15.58 11.16
C ARG A 148 -0.48 -15.35 11.32
#